data_AF-A0A258C6F3-F1
#
_entry.id   AF-A0A258C6F3-F1
#
_cell.length_a   1.000
_cell.length_b   1.000
_cell.length_c   1.000
_cell.angle_alpha   90.00
_cell.angle_beta   90.00
_cell.angle_gamma   90.00
#
_symmetry.space_group_name_H-M   'P 1'
#
loop_
_entity.id
_entity.type
_entity.pdbx_description
1 polymer ?
#
loop_
_entity_poly.entity_id
_entity_poly.type
_entity_poly.pdbx_seq_one_letter_code
_entity_poly.pdbx_strand_id
1 'polypeptide(L)'
;MESWQGFIERVEGGLNRLLEQAGPKDRIAVFTSGGTITALLQLILGMQSIKAFELNWQIVNTSLSQLKFREKEVSLASFNNHVHLELLKNPELITWR
;
A
#
# COMPACT_ATOMS: atom_id res chain seq x y z
N MET A 1 -0.32 -21.03 -10.07
CA MET A 1 0.52 -19.93 -9.58
C MET A 1 0.10 -18.68 -10.35
N GLU A 2 -0.22 -17.59 -9.67
CA GLU A 2 -0.64 -16.33 -10.31
C GLU A 2 0.60 -15.59 -10.85
N SER A 3 0.49 -14.93 -12.01
CA SER A 3 1.57 -14.06 -12.51
C SER A 3 1.57 -12.72 -11.76
N TRP A 4 2.70 -12.01 -11.75
CA TRP A 4 2.74 -10.68 -11.12
C TRP A 4 1.72 -9.72 -11.75
N GLN A 5 1.55 -9.78 -13.07
CA GLN A 5 0.56 -8.98 -13.79
C GLN A 5 -0.87 -9.32 -13.35
N GLY A 6 -1.21 -10.61 -13.23
CA GLY A 6 -2.53 -11.02 -12.73
C GLY A 6 -2.77 -10.57 -11.28
N PHE A 7 -1.73 -10.61 -10.45
CA PHE A 7 -1.79 -10.08 -9.09
C PHE A 7 -2.08 -8.57 -9.07
N ILE A 8 -1.40 -7.80 -9.93
CA ILE A 8 -1.64 -6.36 -10.09
C ILE A 8 -3.09 -6.08 -10.49
N GLU A 9 -3.59 -6.76 -11.52
CA GLU A 9 -4.97 -6.60 -12.01
C GLU A 9 -6.00 -6.89 -10.91
N ARG A 10 -5.75 -7.90 -10.09
CA ARG A 10 -6.61 -8.24 -8.96
C ARG A 10 -6.58 -7.16 -7.87
N VAL A 11 -5.41 -6.58 -7.60
CA VAL A 11 -5.26 -5.46 -6.65
C VAL A 11 -5.92 -4.19 -7.17
N GLU A 12 -5.72 -3.86 -8.46
CA GLU A 12 -6.37 -2.73 -9.13
C GLU A 12 -7.90 -2.86 -9.09
N GLY A 13 -8.44 -4.04 -9.41
CA GLY A 13 -9.86 -4.30 -9.30
C GLY A 13 -10.40 -4.12 -7.87
N GLY A 14 -9.60 -4.47 -6.85
CA GLY A 14 -9.91 -4.20 -5.44
C GLY A 14 -9.96 -2.72 -5.12
N LEU A 15 -8.96 -1.96 -5.58
CA LEU A 15 -8.90 -0.51 -5.41
C LEU A 15 -10.10 0.18 -6.08
N ASN A 16 -10.42 -0.18 -7.32
CA ASN A 16 -11.54 0.41 -8.06
C ASN A 16 -12.87 0.20 -7.34
N ARG A 17 -13.13 -1.02 -6.81
CA ARG A 17 -14.33 -1.28 -6.01
C ARG A 17 -14.41 -0.45 -4.74
N LEU A 18 -13.26 -0.19 -4.08
CA LEU A 18 -13.22 0.70 -2.91
C LEU A 18 -13.55 2.14 -3.30
N LEU A 19 -12.98 2.65 -4.39
CA LEU A 19 -13.20 4.03 -4.86
C LEU A 19 -14.64 4.25 -5.34
N GLU A 20 -15.26 3.25 -5.98
CA GLU A 20 -16.67 3.30 -6.42
C GLU A 20 -17.66 3.43 -5.25
N GLN A 21 -17.30 2.93 -4.07
CA GLN A 21 -18.13 2.99 -2.86
C GLN A 21 -17.77 4.16 -1.95
N ALA A 22 -16.64 4.83 -2.19
CA ALA A 22 -16.12 5.87 -1.32
C ALA A 22 -16.83 7.21 -1.54
N GLY A 23 -17.33 7.80 -0.45
CA GLY A 23 -17.75 9.21 -0.42
C GLY A 23 -16.57 10.18 -0.44
N PRO A 24 -16.79 11.46 -0.81
CA PRO A 24 -15.72 12.46 -0.97
C PRO A 24 -15.02 12.86 0.34
N LYS A 25 -15.54 12.45 1.50
CA LYS A 25 -14.96 12.73 2.83
C LYS A 25 -14.56 11.47 3.59
N ASP A 26 -14.67 10.30 2.94
CA ASP A 26 -14.46 9.04 3.61
C ASP A 26 -13.00 8.82 3.95
N ARG A 27 -12.78 8.16 5.08
CA ARG A 27 -11.46 7.70 5.54
C ARG A 27 -11.49 6.19 5.65
N ILE A 28 -10.91 5.53 4.66
CA ILE A 28 -10.96 4.07 4.53
C ILE A 28 -9.66 3.49 5.08
N ALA A 29 -9.77 2.57 6.03
CA ALA A 29 -8.64 1.79 6.52
C ALA A 29 -8.63 0.42 5.83
N VAL A 30 -7.47 0.02 5.29
CA VAL A 30 -7.28 -1.28 4.63
C VAL A 30 -6.14 -2.02 5.32
N PHE A 31 -6.44 -3.21 5.82
CA PHE A 31 -5.44 -4.11 6.42
C PHE A 31 -4.99 -5.11 5.37
N THR A 32 -3.70 -5.09 5.02
CA THR A 32 -3.19 -5.90 3.90
C THR A 32 -1.71 -6.25 4.07
N SER A 33 -1.16 -6.98 3.10
CA SER A 33 0.23 -7.44 3.05
C SER A 33 1.14 -6.48 2.28
N GLY A 34 2.46 -6.62 2.48
CA GLY A 34 3.47 -5.87 1.74
C GLY A 34 3.35 -6.04 0.22
N GLY A 35 3.03 -7.24 -0.28
CA GLY A 35 2.85 -7.47 -1.71
C GLY A 35 1.70 -6.64 -2.31
N THR A 36 0.59 -6.48 -1.58
CA THR A 36 -0.53 -5.63 -2.01
C THR A 36 -0.14 -4.16 -2.01
N ILE A 37 0.58 -3.70 -0.97
CA ILE A 37 1.11 -2.33 -0.90
C ILE A 37 2.05 -2.08 -2.09
N THR A 38 2.94 -3.02 -2.40
CA THR A 38 3.86 -2.95 -3.54
C THR A 38 3.13 -2.86 -4.88
N ALA A 39 2.10 -3.67 -5.10
CA ALA A 39 1.29 -3.60 -6.30
C ALA A 39 0.57 -2.23 -6.43
N LEU A 40 0.04 -1.70 -5.33
CA LEU A 40 -0.56 -0.35 -5.31
C LEU A 40 0.47 0.74 -5.63
N LEU A 41 1.67 0.67 -5.06
CA LEU A 41 2.74 1.62 -5.37
C LEU A 41 3.14 1.54 -6.85
N GLN A 42 3.23 0.33 -7.40
CA GLN A 42 3.53 0.14 -8.82
C GLN A 42 2.49 0.81 -9.72
N LEU A 43 1.21 0.55 -9.44
CA LEU A 43 0.06 1.11 -10.17
C LEU A 43 0.02 2.64 -10.08
N ILE A 44 0.08 3.18 -8.85
CA ILE A 44 -0.16 4.60 -8.58
C ILE A 44 1.01 5.47 -9.05
N LEU A 45 2.25 4.97 -8.94
CA LEU A 45 3.45 5.73 -9.30
C LEU A 45 3.96 5.40 -10.71
N GLY A 46 3.33 4.46 -11.42
CA GLY A 46 3.74 4.04 -12.76
C GLY A 46 5.18 3.50 -12.83
N MET A 47 5.69 2.92 -11.74
CA MET A 47 7.07 2.46 -11.67
C MET A 47 7.25 1.07 -12.28
N GLN A 48 8.50 0.74 -12.64
CA GLN A 48 8.87 -0.60 -13.07
C GLN A 48 8.76 -1.59 -11.91
N SER A 49 8.38 -2.83 -12.20
CA SER A 49 8.19 -3.88 -11.19
C SER A 49 9.41 -4.10 -10.30
N ILE A 50 10.62 -4.05 -10.86
CA ILE A 50 11.86 -4.20 -10.09
C ILE A 50 11.98 -3.15 -8.97
N LYS A 51 11.61 -1.90 -9.25
CA LYS A 51 11.61 -0.82 -8.25
C LYS A 51 10.53 -1.00 -7.21
N ALA A 52 9.37 -1.52 -7.60
CA ALA A 52 8.31 -1.86 -6.66
C ALA A 52 8.76 -2.97 -5.68
N PHE A 53 9.47 -4.00 -6.17
CA PHE A 53 10.04 -5.04 -5.32
C PHE A 53 11.15 -4.54 -4.39
N GLU A 54 12.01 -3.62 -4.86
CA GLU A 54 13.00 -2.97 -3.97
C GLU A 54 12.32 -2.27 -2.78
N LEU A 55 11.18 -1.59 -3.01
CA LEU A 55 10.39 -0.96 -1.95
C LEU A 55 9.71 -1.98 -1.03
N ASN A 56 9.33 -3.15 -1.56
CA ASN A 56 8.68 -4.20 -0.77
C ASN A 56 9.54 -4.62 0.43
N TRP A 57 10.84 -4.81 0.23
CA TRP A 57 11.79 -5.20 1.29
C TRP A 57 11.92 -4.16 2.40
N GLN A 58 11.50 -2.92 2.15
CA GLN A 58 11.51 -1.86 3.14
C GLN A 58 10.22 -1.82 3.96
N ILE A 59 9.21 -2.64 3.66
CA ILE A 59 7.94 -2.56 4.38
C ILE A 59 8.09 -3.16 5.77
N VAL A 60 7.93 -2.31 6.78
CA VAL A 60 7.86 -2.71 8.19
C VAL A 60 6.48 -3.28 8.49
N ASN A 61 6.39 -4.33 9.31
CA ASN A 61 5.10 -4.84 9.79
C ASN A 61 4.32 -3.72 10.48
N THR A 62 3.00 -3.71 10.29
CA THR A 62 2.11 -2.69 10.88
C THR A 62 2.44 -1.25 10.49
N SER A 63 3.29 -1.02 9.49
CA SER A 63 3.50 0.32 8.93
C SER A 63 2.24 0.88 8.26
N LEU A 64 2.15 2.20 8.22
CA LEU A 64 1.07 2.95 7.61
C LEU A 64 1.53 3.53 6.27
N SER A 65 0.84 3.13 5.21
CA SER A 65 0.92 3.79 3.91
C SER A 65 -0.38 4.55 3.65
N GLN A 66 -0.28 5.83 3.32
CA GLN A 66 -1.42 6.72 3.11
C GLN A 66 -1.54 7.07 1.64
N LEU A 67 -2.72 6.79 1.08
CA LEU A 67 -3.13 7.24 -0.24
C LEU A 67 -4.18 8.35 -0.08
N LYS A 68 -4.12 9.35 -0.95
CA LYS A 68 -5.19 10.32 -1.14
C LYS A 68 -5.91 9.99 -2.43
N PHE A 69 -7.23 10.07 -2.41
CA PHE A 69 -8.04 9.86 -3.60
C PHE A 69 -9.03 11.00 -3.79
N ARG A 70 -9.36 11.25 -5.06
CA ARG A 70 -10.47 12.09 -5.49
C ARG A 70 -11.12 11.39 -6.68
N GLU A 71 -12.35 10.93 -6.50
CA GLU A 71 -13.03 10.08 -7.49
C GLU A 71 -12.15 8.87 -7.84
N LYS A 72 -11.61 8.79 -9.07
CA LYS A 72 -10.73 7.71 -9.53
C LYS A 72 -9.24 8.06 -9.48
N GLU A 73 -8.89 9.31 -9.20
CA GLU A 73 -7.50 9.72 -9.08
C GLU A 73 -6.96 9.34 -7.71
N VAL A 74 -5.82 8.65 -7.68
CA VAL A 74 -5.15 8.23 -6.45
C VAL A 74 -3.70 8.71 -6.48
N SER A 75 -3.23 9.22 -5.34
CA SER A 75 -1.85 9.67 -5.15
C SER A 75 -1.29 9.15 -3.83
N LEU A 76 0.01 8.89 -3.80
CA LEU A 76 0.71 8.53 -2.57
C LEU A 76 0.95 9.78 -1.72
N ALA A 77 0.52 9.74 -0.46
CA ALA A 77 0.79 10.81 0.51
C ALA A 77 1.93 10.44 1.47
N SER A 78 1.99 9.18 1.90
CA SER A 78 3.10 8.66 2.70
C SER A 78 3.26 7.16 2.51
N PHE A 79 4.47 6.66 2.65
CA PHE A 79 4.78 5.24 2.56
C PHE A 79 5.50 4.77 3.82
N ASN A 80 5.14 3.57 4.29
CA ASN A 80 5.89 2.85 5.32
C ASN A 80 6.12 3.62 6.65
N ASN A 81 5.18 4.48 7.04
CA ASN A 81 5.30 5.24 8.29
C ASN A 81 5.06 4.30 9.49
N HIS A 82 6.07 4.15 10.35
CA HIS A 82 6.01 3.31 11.54
C HIS A 82 6.45 4.07 12.81
N VAL A 83 6.32 5.40 12.81
CA VAL A 83 6.65 6.26 13.97
C VAL A 83 5.88 5.82 15.22
N HIS A 84 4.66 5.33 15.07
CA HIS A 84 3.88 4.80 16.19
C HIS A 84 4.56 3.60 16.87
N LEU A 85 5.30 2.76 16.14
CA LEU A 85 6.08 1.65 16.71
C LEU A 85 7.37 2.15 17.37
N GLU A 86 8.05 3.12 16.75
CA GLU A 86 9.25 3.74 17.33
C GLU A 86 8.95 4.39 18.69
N LEU A 87 7.79 5.04 18.80
CA LEU A 87 7.32 5.66 20.04
C LEU A 87 6.97 4.66 21.14
N LEU A 88 6.63 3.40 20.80
CA LEU A 88 6.42 2.33 21.78
C LEU A 88 7.72 1.88 22.46
N LYS A 89 8.90 2.31 21.95
CA LYS A 89 10.23 1.94 22.48
C LYS A 89 10.45 0.44 22.64
N ASN A 90 9.80 -0.36 21.78
CA ASN A 90 9.95 -1.81 21.75
C ASN A 90 10.42 -2.26 20.36
N PRO A 91 11.74 -2.29 20.11
CA PRO A 91 12.29 -2.55 18.78
C PRO A 91 11.97 -3.96 18.25
N GLU A 92 11.63 -4.91 19.11
CA GLU A 92 11.25 -6.28 18.71
C GLU A 92 9.94 -6.32 17.90
N LEU A 93 9.12 -5.28 17.99
CA LEU A 93 7.89 -5.15 17.20
C LEU A 93 8.14 -4.70 15.76
N ILE A 94 9.36 -4.26 15.43
CA ILE A 94 9.75 -3.79 14.10
C ILE A 94 10.45 -4.94 13.36
N THR A 95 9.76 -5.49 12.38
CA THR A 95 10.20 -6.59 11.53
C THR A 95 9.95 -6.23 10.07
N TRP A 96 10.81 -6.76 9.20
CA TRP A 96 10.79 -6.53 7.75
C TRP A 96 10.40 -7.84 7.08
N ARG A 97 9.69 -7.77 5.94
CA ARG A 97 9.26 -8.96 5.20
C ARG A 97 9.59 -8.87 3.72
#